data_AF-A0A9R1CXA8-F1
#
_entry.id   AF-A0A9R1CXA8-F1
#
_cell.length_a   1.000
_cell.length_b   1.000
_cell.length_c   1.000
_cell.angle_alpha   90.00
_cell.angle_beta   90.00
_cell.angle_gamma   90.00
#
_symmetry.space_group_name_H-M   'P 1'
#
loop_
_entity.id
_entity.type
_entity.pdbx_description
1 polymer ?
#
loop_
_entity_poly.entity_id
_entity_poly.type
_entity_poly.pdbx_seq_one_letter_code
_entity_poly.pdbx_strand_id
1 'polypeptide(L)'
;MPIVFNDLGLVRVPANDIMREDTPYSSFTVSDYSATSSSYTDFEKIADGSYCILWRARRNGQWYVVKSLQKQYEDSPEYLALLRKEYDILSMFHNPCVVKVFDFCGIEPYGTCIVMEWVDGLTLSQWLDGESPESFPWKSDRCSRRQIALQIIRAVEYVHSLQVVHRDLKPSNIMITRNGCQVKLIDFGLADTDSFTIFKQSAGTEGYISPEQRHLSVTDERNDVYSLGVILREMRLGWPWGGVVRRMLRPLDSRLAHVSDVVPNIRRRRRMATVAVSLCLAVVVIVGGLFAWDRLANPRPYYDVVARFQYSNIIYESWGGGKATARLANKSDSTVEVPDVVNYDGFIYKVEEITFNAFRGDGNLRSVIIPGGAHLMKGAFKQCPNLTDIYIRGSQAPVIGNQFWPANVDDVFDANHFATVVIHAPRDSHKSYEAYPWNRFRHFVFY
;
A
#
# COMPACT_ATOMS: atom_id res chain seq x y z
N MET A 1 43.27 56.62 -21.35
CA MET A 1 43.90 55.38 -21.85
C MET A 1 44.60 54.71 -20.68
N PRO A 2 44.26 53.48 -20.28
CA PRO A 2 45.02 52.80 -19.26
C PRO A 2 46.29 52.20 -19.89
N ILE A 3 47.41 52.40 -19.20
CA ILE A 3 48.72 51.83 -19.50
C ILE A 3 48.78 50.46 -18.80
N VAL A 4 49.15 49.40 -19.52
CA VAL A 4 49.46 48.09 -18.95
C VAL A 4 50.97 47.90 -19.00
N PHE A 5 51.58 47.57 -17.86
CA PHE A 5 52.99 47.19 -17.78
C PHE A 5 53.13 45.68 -17.96
N ASN A 6 54.11 45.26 -18.76
CA ASN A 6 54.69 43.93 -18.64
C ASN A 6 56.21 44.02 -18.83
N ASP A 7 56.93 43.19 -18.10
CA ASP A 7 58.40 43.13 -18.11
C ASP A 7 58.91 42.70 -19.49
N LEU A 8 59.91 43.44 -20.01
CA LEU A 8 60.63 43.28 -21.30
C LEU A 8 60.08 44.06 -22.52
N GLY A 9 60.30 45.38 -22.53
CA GLY A 9 60.64 46.14 -23.76
C GLY A 9 59.50 46.50 -24.75
N LEU A 10 59.58 47.72 -25.29
CA LEU A 10 58.61 48.32 -26.22
C LEU A 10 58.57 47.63 -27.60
N VAL A 11 57.42 47.08 -27.98
CA VAL A 11 57.10 46.74 -29.39
C VAL A 11 55.68 47.21 -29.73
N ARG A 12 55.54 48.05 -30.76
CA ARG A 12 54.25 48.41 -31.36
C ARG A 12 53.85 47.35 -32.39
N VAL A 13 52.66 46.76 -32.25
CA VAL A 13 52.08 45.86 -33.26
C VAL A 13 50.72 46.43 -33.71
N PRO A 14 50.40 46.46 -35.03
CA PRO A 14 49.18 47.10 -35.53
C PRO A 14 47.94 46.25 -35.26
N ALA A 15 46.81 46.94 -35.08
CA ALA A 15 45.50 46.32 -34.89
C ALA A 15 44.98 45.70 -36.19
N ASN A 16 45.07 44.39 -36.31
CA ASN A 16 43.98 43.50 -36.75
C ASN A 16 44.45 42.05 -36.75
N ASP A 17 43.50 41.15 -36.50
CA ASP A 17 43.56 39.69 -36.56
C ASP A 17 44.12 38.98 -35.32
N ILE A 18 43.22 38.47 -34.46
CA ILE A 18 42.80 37.06 -34.46
C ILE A 18 41.77 36.83 -33.34
N MET A 19 40.72 36.11 -33.71
CA MET A 19 39.58 35.68 -32.91
C MET A 19 39.92 34.62 -31.85
N ARG A 20 39.09 34.62 -30.78
CA ARG A 20 38.74 33.55 -29.83
C ARG A 20 39.70 33.24 -28.67
N GLU A 21 39.43 33.91 -27.55
CA GLU A 21 39.43 33.28 -26.22
C GLU A 21 38.17 33.73 -25.47
N ASP A 22 37.21 32.81 -25.35
CA ASP A 22 36.02 32.97 -24.49
C ASP A 22 36.45 32.82 -23.02
N THR A 23 36.89 33.90 -22.38
CA THR A 23 36.94 34.00 -20.92
C THR A 23 35.78 34.87 -20.42
N PRO A 24 34.76 34.30 -19.76
CA PRO A 24 33.71 35.11 -19.15
C PRO A 24 34.20 35.57 -17.77
N TYR A 25 34.98 36.65 -17.71
CA TYR A 25 35.11 37.41 -16.48
C TYR A 25 33.97 38.43 -16.43
N SER A 26 33.11 38.30 -15.41
CA SER A 26 31.94 39.13 -15.15
C SER A 26 32.22 40.62 -15.37
N SER A 27 31.61 41.22 -16.39
CA SER A 27 31.51 42.67 -16.50
C SER A 27 30.57 43.17 -15.41
N PHE A 28 31.11 43.79 -14.36
CA PHE A 28 30.31 44.54 -13.40
C PHE A 28 29.78 45.78 -14.09
N THR A 29 28.51 45.78 -14.48
CA THR A 29 27.80 47.03 -14.78
C THR A 29 27.62 47.77 -13.46
N VAL A 30 28.36 48.85 -13.27
CA VAL A 30 28.14 49.78 -12.15
C VAL A 30 26.81 50.49 -12.42
N SER A 31 25.71 49.92 -11.93
CA SER A 31 24.45 50.63 -11.81
C SER A 31 24.58 51.68 -10.70
N ASP A 32 24.04 52.88 -10.92
CA ASP A 32 24.04 53.98 -9.95
C ASP A 32 23.70 53.48 -8.53
N TYR A 33 24.68 53.53 -7.63
CA TYR A 33 24.47 53.20 -6.21
C TYR A 33 23.52 54.24 -5.62
N SER A 34 22.23 53.91 -5.53
CA SER A 34 21.34 54.63 -4.61
C SER A 34 21.92 54.49 -3.21
N ALA A 35 22.19 55.61 -2.55
CA ALA A 35 22.77 55.61 -1.21
C ALA A 35 21.91 54.74 -0.29
N THR A 36 22.44 53.61 0.17
CA THR A 36 21.71 52.71 1.04
C THR A 36 21.56 53.36 2.41
N SER A 37 20.32 53.60 2.84
CA SER A 37 20.03 54.15 4.17
C SER A 37 20.49 53.20 5.27
N SER A 38 21.23 53.73 6.25
CA SER A 38 21.63 53.01 7.46
C SER A 38 20.49 52.82 8.45
N SER A 39 19.41 53.61 8.32
CA SER A 39 18.18 53.53 9.11
C SER A 39 17.15 52.64 8.42
N TYR A 40 16.23 52.06 9.19
CA TYR A 40 15.10 51.31 8.61
C TYR A 40 14.15 52.26 7.88
N THR A 41 13.80 51.92 6.64
CA THR A 41 12.88 52.66 5.76
C THR A 41 11.83 51.73 5.15
N ASP A 42 10.92 52.25 4.33
CA ASP A 42 9.96 51.47 3.55
C ASP A 42 9.09 50.50 4.37
N PHE A 43 8.60 50.97 5.52
CA PHE A 43 7.75 50.18 6.40
C PHE A 43 6.39 49.89 5.76
N GLU A 44 6.08 48.61 5.62
CA GLU A 44 4.79 48.11 5.17
C GLU A 44 4.25 47.08 6.16
N LYS A 45 2.99 47.24 6.57
CA LYS A 45 2.36 46.31 7.50
C LYS A 45 2.11 44.96 6.83
N ILE A 46 2.63 43.88 7.43
CA ILE A 46 2.44 42.50 6.95
C ILE A 46 1.21 41.88 7.62
N ALA A 47 1.13 41.97 8.95
CA ALA A 47 0.10 41.28 9.72
C ALA A 47 -0.13 41.91 11.11
N ASP A 48 -1.33 41.73 11.64
CA ASP A 48 -1.68 42.00 13.04
C ASP A 48 -1.56 40.72 13.87
N GLY A 49 -0.82 40.79 14.98
CA GLY A 49 -0.82 39.79 16.02
C GLY A 49 -1.81 40.14 17.14
N SER A 50 -1.79 39.36 18.23
CA SER A 50 -2.63 39.63 19.41
C SER A 50 -2.25 40.93 20.13
N TYR A 51 -0.95 41.15 20.35
CA TYR A 51 -0.39 42.36 20.96
C TYR A 51 0.78 42.96 20.18
N CYS A 52 1.18 42.34 19.07
CA CYS A 52 2.24 42.81 18.18
C CYS A 52 1.73 43.18 16.79
N ILE A 53 2.54 43.90 16.03
CA ILE A 53 2.37 44.15 14.60
C ILE A 53 3.66 43.72 13.89
N LEU A 54 3.52 43.03 12.75
CA LEU A 54 4.63 42.69 11.87
C LEU A 54 4.71 43.67 10.71
N TRP A 55 5.91 44.20 10.49
CA TRP A 55 6.23 45.12 9.40
C TRP A 55 7.33 44.54 8.52
N ARG A 56 7.26 44.80 7.23
CA ARG A 56 8.37 44.67 6.30
C ARG A 56 9.10 46.01 6.29
N ALA A 57 10.41 46.02 6.46
CA ALA A 57 11.21 47.23 6.40
C ALA A 57 12.52 46.99 5.65
N ARG A 58 13.12 48.06 5.12
CA ARG A 58 14.36 48.00 4.35
C ARG A 58 15.49 48.69 5.11
N ARG A 59 16.68 48.09 5.14
CA ARG A 59 17.90 48.68 5.69
C ARG A 59 19.10 48.20 4.90
N ASN A 60 20.03 49.10 4.57
CA ASN A 60 21.21 48.77 3.77
C ASN A 60 20.87 48.04 2.44
N GLY A 61 19.74 48.42 1.82
CA GLY A 61 19.24 47.78 0.60
C GLY A 61 18.58 46.41 0.77
N GLN A 62 18.60 45.81 1.96
CA GLN A 62 18.03 44.49 2.27
C GLN A 62 16.69 44.59 3.02
N TRP A 63 15.83 43.58 2.83
CA TRP A 63 14.54 43.47 3.52
C TRP A 63 14.68 42.76 4.86
N TYR A 64 13.87 43.21 5.82
CA TYR A 64 13.77 42.68 7.18
C TYR A 64 12.30 42.59 7.60
N VAL A 65 12.03 41.73 8.58
CA VAL A 65 10.78 41.75 9.34
C VAL A 65 11.04 42.48 10.66
N VAL A 66 10.19 43.45 10.99
CA VAL A 66 10.22 44.19 12.25
C VAL A 66 8.95 43.86 13.02
N LYS A 67 9.08 43.28 14.22
CA LYS A 67 7.96 43.00 15.12
C LYS A 67 7.94 44.05 16.23
N SER A 68 6.89 44.86 16.26
CA SER A 68 6.68 45.88 17.29
C SER A 68 5.47 45.54 18.15
N LEU A 69 5.34 46.17 19.32
CA LEU A 69 4.07 46.16 20.06
C LEU A 69 3.02 47.00 19.32
N GLN A 70 1.74 46.67 19.51
CA GLN A 70 0.67 47.60 19.14
C GLN A 70 0.73 48.82 20.08
N LYS A 71 0.33 49.98 19.57
CA LYS A 71 0.43 51.26 20.29
C LYS A 71 -0.25 51.25 21.67
N GLN A 72 -1.32 50.49 21.84
CA GLN A 72 -2.04 50.35 23.12
C GLN A 72 -1.31 49.51 24.18
N TYR A 73 -0.24 48.78 23.79
CA TYR A 73 0.55 47.93 24.68
C TYR A 73 2.01 48.40 24.83
N GLU A 74 2.41 49.45 24.12
CA GLU A 74 3.80 49.93 24.04
C GLU A 74 4.40 50.27 25.41
N ASP A 75 3.60 50.87 26.29
CA ASP A 75 4.01 51.27 27.64
C ASP A 75 3.80 50.19 28.72
N SER A 76 3.28 49.00 28.36
CA SER A 76 3.04 47.92 29.32
C SER A 76 4.34 47.11 29.56
N PRO A 77 4.86 47.10 30.80
CA PRO A 77 6.06 46.34 31.15
C PRO A 77 5.89 44.84 30.90
N GLU A 78 4.68 44.31 31.05
CA GLU A 78 4.37 42.89 30.83
C GLU A 78 4.54 42.49 29.36
N TYR A 79 3.99 43.28 28.42
CA TYR A 79 4.12 42.99 26.99
C TYR A 79 5.53 43.26 26.47
N LEU A 80 6.23 44.26 27.02
CA LEU A 80 7.66 44.45 26.73
C LEU A 80 8.50 43.26 27.22
N ALA A 81 8.20 42.70 28.40
CA ALA A 81 8.86 41.50 28.90
C ALA A 81 8.57 40.26 28.03
N LEU A 82 7.36 40.12 27.51
CA LEU A 82 7.02 39.04 26.55
C LEU A 82 7.78 39.19 25.24
N LEU A 83 7.84 40.41 24.67
CA LEU A 83 8.61 40.68 23.46
C LEU A 83 10.10 40.43 23.67
N ARG A 84 10.64 40.83 24.83
CA ARG A 84 12.03 40.56 25.19
C ARG A 84 12.30 39.06 25.34
N LYS A 85 11.42 38.32 26.01
CA LYS A 85 11.50 36.86 26.14
C LYS A 85 11.58 36.18 24.77
N GLU A 86 10.75 36.60 23.82
CA GLU A 86 10.79 36.07 22.45
C GLU A 86 12.12 36.32 21.76
N TYR A 87 12.66 37.55 21.85
CA TYR A 87 14.00 37.85 21.33
C TYR A 87 15.08 36.97 21.96
N ASP A 88 15.08 36.85 23.30
CA ASP A 88 16.07 36.07 24.02
C ASP A 88 16.03 34.60 23.58
N ILE A 89 14.83 34.00 23.42
CA ILE A 89 14.67 32.64 22.89
C ILE A 89 15.17 32.54 21.45
N LEU A 90 14.76 33.46 20.56
CA LEU A 90 15.18 33.46 19.16
C LEU A 90 16.70 33.58 19.01
N SER A 91 17.35 34.34 19.89
CA SER A 91 18.80 34.56 19.87
C SER A 91 19.61 33.29 20.17
N MET A 92 18.99 32.28 20.79
CA MET A 92 19.62 30.98 21.05
C MET A 92 19.81 30.16 19.75
N PHE A 93 19.07 30.47 18.69
CA PHE A 93 18.98 29.61 17.51
C PHE A 93 20.04 29.93 16.45
N HIS A 94 20.79 28.89 16.07
CA HIS A 94 21.79 28.89 15.00
C HIS A 94 21.45 27.77 14.01
N ASN A 95 20.27 27.84 13.39
CA ASN A 95 19.76 26.81 12.49
C ASN A 95 19.11 27.43 11.25
N PRO A 96 19.43 26.98 10.02
CA PRO A 96 18.84 27.54 8.80
C PRO A 96 17.31 27.37 8.72
N CYS A 97 16.75 26.39 9.45
CA CYS A 97 15.32 26.11 9.50
C CYS A 97 14.55 26.85 10.59
N VAL A 98 15.19 27.79 11.28
CA VAL A 98 14.55 28.72 12.22
C VAL A 98 14.83 30.14 11.75
N VAL A 99 13.87 31.04 11.96
CA VAL A 99 14.03 32.45 11.61
C VAL A 99 15.22 33.05 12.37
N LYS A 100 16.10 33.74 11.65
CA LYS A 100 17.21 34.46 12.25
C LYS A 100 16.72 35.78 12.84
N VAL A 101 17.06 36.01 14.10
CA VAL A 101 16.93 37.32 14.74
C VAL A 101 18.24 38.10 14.61
N PHE A 102 18.13 39.41 14.45
CA PHE A 102 19.28 40.31 14.30
C PHE A 102 19.43 41.27 15.48
N ASP A 103 18.33 41.87 15.94
CA ASP A 103 18.42 42.97 16.91
C ASP A 103 17.15 43.08 17.76
N PHE A 104 17.30 43.70 18.94
CA PHE A 104 16.23 44.14 19.83
C PHE A 104 16.45 45.62 20.16
N CYS A 105 15.79 46.49 19.41
CA CYS A 105 16.12 47.92 19.39
C CYS A 105 14.87 48.81 19.30
N GLY A 106 15.00 50.06 19.73
CA GLY A 106 14.00 51.09 19.47
C GLY A 106 14.07 51.57 18.02
N ILE A 107 12.92 51.63 17.34
CA ILE A 107 12.80 52.18 15.99
C ILE A 107 11.64 53.17 16.00
N GLU A 108 11.91 54.47 15.86
CA GLU A 108 10.84 55.47 15.77
C GLU A 108 10.12 55.41 14.42
N PRO A 109 8.79 55.61 14.38
CA PRO A 109 7.85 55.79 15.50
C PRO A 109 7.22 54.48 16.02
N TYR A 110 7.84 53.32 15.78
CA TYR A 110 7.32 51.97 16.07
C TYR A 110 7.66 51.44 17.48
N GLY A 111 8.46 52.17 18.26
CA GLY A 111 8.83 51.79 19.62
C GLY A 111 9.87 50.66 19.67
N THR A 112 9.84 49.87 20.74
CA THR A 112 10.75 48.73 20.92
C THR A 112 10.36 47.59 19.98
N CYS A 113 11.34 47.11 19.21
CA CYS A 113 11.11 46.15 18.12
C CYS A 113 12.11 44.99 18.15
N ILE A 114 11.67 43.83 17.67
CA ILE A 114 12.54 42.72 17.25
C ILE A 114 12.78 42.85 15.75
N VAL A 115 14.04 42.82 15.32
CA VAL A 115 14.42 42.77 13.91
C VAL A 115 14.81 41.35 13.53
N MET A 116 14.17 40.81 12.50
CA MET A 116 14.32 39.43 12.04
C MET A 116 14.59 39.38 10.53
N GLU A 117 15.06 38.23 10.05
CA GLU A 117 15.22 38.01 8.62
C GLU A 117 13.89 38.08 7.86
N TRP A 118 13.96 38.70 6.68
CA TRP A 118 12.91 38.56 5.69
C TRP A 118 12.99 37.19 5.04
N VAL A 119 11.91 36.44 5.14
CA VAL A 119 11.76 35.14 4.50
C VAL A 119 10.94 35.32 3.22
N ASP A 120 11.61 35.32 2.06
CA ASP A 120 10.91 35.27 0.78
C ASP A 120 10.36 33.85 0.54
N GLY A 121 9.05 33.69 0.70
CA GLY A 121 8.40 32.39 0.63
C GLY A 121 6.89 32.47 0.88
N LEU A 122 6.29 31.30 1.09
CA LEU A 122 4.88 31.14 1.45
C LEU A 122 4.78 30.47 2.81
N THR A 123 3.71 30.75 3.55
CA THR A 123 3.39 29.92 4.71
C THR A 123 2.99 28.51 4.27
N LEU A 124 3.18 27.52 5.15
CA LEU A 124 2.75 26.15 4.90
C LEU A 124 1.23 26.09 4.69
N SER A 125 0.45 26.98 5.35
CA SER A 125 -1.00 27.09 5.12
C SER A 125 -1.29 27.41 3.65
N GLN A 126 -0.77 28.54 3.16
CA GLN A 126 -0.96 28.98 1.77
C GLN A 126 -0.51 27.92 0.76
N TRP A 127 0.61 27.24 1.05
CA TRP A 127 1.13 26.18 0.19
C TRP A 127 0.23 24.92 0.19
N LEU A 128 -0.40 24.59 1.31
CA LEU A 128 -1.37 23.48 1.40
C LEU A 128 -2.70 23.82 0.74
N ASP A 129 -3.13 25.08 0.81
CA ASP A 129 -4.36 25.61 0.20
C ASP A 129 -4.24 25.80 -1.32
N GLY A 130 -3.02 25.67 -1.86
CA GLY A 130 -2.76 25.75 -3.30
C GLY A 130 -2.62 27.18 -3.83
N GLU A 131 -2.41 28.15 -2.94
CA GLU A 131 -2.18 29.56 -3.28
C GLU A 131 -0.77 29.80 -3.86
N SER A 132 -0.01 28.73 -4.14
CA SER A 132 1.34 28.84 -4.69
C SER A 132 1.29 29.46 -6.10
N PRO A 133 1.96 30.61 -6.33
CA PRO A 133 2.08 31.18 -7.67
C PRO A 133 2.71 30.17 -8.64
N GLU A 134 2.42 30.27 -9.94
CA GLU A 134 3.06 29.41 -10.96
C GLU A 134 4.59 29.48 -10.93
N SER A 135 5.13 30.63 -10.49
CA SER A 135 6.57 30.86 -10.30
C SER A 135 7.16 30.18 -9.06
N PHE A 136 6.34 29.56 -8.21
CA PHE A 136 6.84 28.82 -7.06
C PHE A 136 7.37 27.45 -7.52
N PRO A 137 8.64 27.12 -7.25
CA PRO A 137 9.32 26.03 -7.93
C PRO A 137 8.77 24.64 -7.60
N TRP A 138 7.97 24.50 -6.53
CA TRP A 138 7.52 23.22 -6.00
C TRP A 138 5.99 23.12 -5.93
N LYS A 139 5.44 22.21 -6.72
CA LYS A 139 4.04 21.79 -6.61
C LYS A 139 3.86 21.00 -5.31
N SER A 140 2.66 21.07 -4.72
CA SER A 140 2.31 20.33 -3.52
C SER A 140 2.05 18.84 -3.80
N ASP A 141 2.99 18.16 -4.48
CA ASP A 141 2.95 16.71 -4.66
C ASP A 141 3.38 15.96 -3.39
N ARG A 142 3.16 14.64 -3.36
CA ARG A 142 3.44 13.81 -2.18
C ARG A 142 4.93 13.69 -1.85
N CYS A 143 5.83 13.69 -2.82
CA CYS A 143 7.26 13.66 -2.58
C CYS A 143 7.70 14.98 -1.92
N SER A 144 7.22 16.08 -2.49
CA SER A 144 7.51 17.43 -2.04
C SER A 144 7.06 17.66 -0.60
N ARG A 145 5.81 17.27 -0.29
CA ARG A 145 5.25 17.31 1.07
C ARG A 145 6.08 16.49 2.07
N ARG A 146 6.63 15.34 1.67
CA ARG A 146 7.46 14.50 2.56
C ARG A 146 8.80 15.14 2.87
N GLN A 147 9.42 15.82 1.91
CA GLN A 147 10.67 16.53 2.15
C GLN A 147 10.47 17.71 3.10
N ILE A 148 9.42 18.51 2.88
CA ILE A 148 9.04 19.60 3.80
C ILE A 148 8.73 19.06 5.19
N ALA A 149 7.96 17.97 5.30
CA ALA A 149 7.66 17.34 6.59
C ALA A 149 8.92 16.92 7.36
N LEU A 150 9.92 16.34 6.67
CA LEU A 150 11.20 15.98 7.29
C LEU A 150 11.99 17.20 7.76
N GLN A 151 11.95 18.31 7.03
CA GLN A 151 12.59 19.56 7.44
C GLN A 151 11.91 20.16 8.67
N ILE A 152 10.57 20.18 8.71
CA ILE A 152 9.81 20.63 9.90
C ILE A 152 10.18 19.79 11.12
N ILE A 153 10.18 18.45 11.00
CA ILE A 153 10.54 17.56 12.10
C ILE A 153 11.94 17.88 12.64
N ARG A 154 12.91 18.09 11.75
CA ARG A 154 14.29 18.44 12.13
C ARG A 154 14.39 19.82 12.79
N ALA A 155 13.62 20.79 12.32
CA ALA A 155 13.60 22.12 12.91
C ALA A 155 13.06 22.08 14.34
N VAL A 156 11.96 21.35 14.57
CA VAL A 156 11.38 21.18 15.91
C VAL A 156 12.31 20.35 16.81
N GLU A 157 12.91 19.26 16.29
CA GLU A 157 13.91 18.47 17.01
C GLU A 157 15.10 19.32 17.47
N TYR A 158 15.57 20.25 16.63
CA TYR A 158 16.61 21.21 17.00
C TYR A 158 16.15 22.14 18.13
N VAL A 159 14.94 22.72 18.03
CA VAL A 159 14.39 23.59 19.08
C VAL A 159 14.28 22.84 20.42
N HIS A 160 13.77 21.60 20.40
CA HIS A 160 13.67 20.74 21.60
C HIS A 160 15.03 20.36 22.17
N SER A 161 16.05 20.20 21.33
CA SER A 161 17.42 19.91 21.80
C SER A 161 18.01 21.03 22.66
N LEU A 162 17.49 22.25 22.54
CA LEU A 162 17.85 23.41 23.35
C LEU A 162 16.92 23.62 24.56
N GLN A 163 16.09 22.62 24.89
CA GLN A 163 15.10 22.69 25.99
C GLN A 163 14.12 23.86 25.82
N VAL A 164 13.75 24.15 24.57
CA VAL A 164 12.71 25.12 24.22
C VAL A 164 11.50 24.36 23.70
N VAL A 165 10.31 24.68 24.19
CA VAL A 165 9.03 24.19 23.65
C VAL A 165 8.36 25.35 22.91
N HIS A 166 7.96 25.14 21.67
CA HIS A 166 7.39 26.19 20.81
C HIS A 166 5.96 26.57 21.21
N ARG A 167 5.12 25.60 21.59
CA ARG A 167 3.75 25.76 22.11
C ARG A 167 2.71 26.34 21.15
N ASP A 168 3.08 26.79 19.95
CA ASP A 168 2.14 27.31 18.94
C ASP A 168 2.55 26.89 17.52
N LEU A 169 2.92 25.61 17.36
CA LEU A 169 3.18 25.04 16.05
C LEU A 169 1.88 24.96 15.25
N LYS A 170 1.86 25.65 14.11
CA LYS A 170 0.76 25.67 13.14
C LYS A 170 1.28 26.01 11.74
N PRO A 171 0.55 25.68 10.66
CA PRO A 171 1.00 25.94 9.29
C PRO A 171 1.31 27.41 8.97
N SER A 172 0.65 28.38 9.61
CA SER A 172 0.96 29.81 9.42
C SER A 172 2.27 30.25 10.07
N ASN A 173 2.81 29.50 11.04
CA ASN A 173 4.09 29.76 11.70
C ASN A 173 5.27 29.02 11.05
N ILE A 174 5.03 28.39 9.90
CA ILE A 174 6.02 27.63 9.13
C ILE A 174 6.05 28.23 7.73
N MET A 175 7.21 28.72 7.29
CA MET A 175 7.40 29.21 5.93
C MET A 175 8.20 28.22 5.09
N ILE A 176 7.92 28.21 3.79
CA ILE A 176 8.67 27.50 2.76
C ILE A 176 9.31 28.57 1.89
N THR A 177 10.63 28.64 1.88
CA THR A 177 11.37 29.63 1.08
C THR A 177 11.17 29.38 -0.41
N ARG A 178 11.11 30.47 -1.19
CA ARG A 178 11.04 30.41 -2.65
C ARG A 178 12.29 29.77 -3.23
N ASN A 179 13.47 30.13 -2.72
CA ASN A 179 14.75 29.57 -3.13
C ASN A 179 15.16 28.40 -2.24
N GLY A 180 15.40 27.23 -2.83
CA GLY A 180 15.88 26.03 -2.13
C GLY A 180 14.82 25.26 -1.33
N CYS A 181 13.57 25.74 -1.30
CA CYS A 181 12.43 25.10 -0.61
C CYS A 181 12.78 24.65 0.80
N GLN A 182 13.43 25.54 1.55
CA GLN A 182 13.80 25.33 2.93
C GLN A 182 12.63 25.71 3.82
N VAL A 183 12.43 24.94 4.87
CA VAL A 183 11.46 25.27 5.92
C VAL A 183 12.08 26.29 6.86
N LYS A 184 11.30 27.28 7.32
CA LYS A 184 11.64 28.18 8.42
C LYS A 184 10.51 28.25 9.44
N LEU A 185 10.81 28.00 10.72
CA LEU A 185 9.92 28.34 11.83
C LEU A 185 10.07 29.84 12.15
N ILE A 186 8.95 30.58 12.20
CA ILE A 186 9.01 32.06 12.17
C ILE A 186 8.42 32.80 13.37
N ASP A 187 7.77 32.12 14.33
CA ASP A 187 7.10 32.80 15.44
C ASP A 187 7.29 32.05 16.75
N PHE A 188 7.90 32.68 17.75
CA PHE A 188 8.22 32.09 19.05
C PHE A 188 7.57 32.88 20.20
N GLY A 189 6.56 33.70 19.92
CA GLY A 189 5.90 34.54 20.93
C GLY A 189 5.21 33.78 22.07
N LEU A 190 4.94 32.48 21.89
CA LEU A 190 4.41 31.59 22.94
C LEU A 190 5.43 30.54 23.41
N ALA A 191 6.65 30.58 22.88
CA ALA A 191 7.69 29.62 23.23
C ALA A 191 8.11 29.79 24.69
N ASP A 192 8.58 28.68 25.26
CA ASP A 192 8.93 28.61 26.66
C ASP A 192 10.13 27.70 26.88
N THR A 193 10.88 27.97 27.94
CA THR A 193 12.02 27.16 28.38
C THR A 193 12.09 27.21 29.90
N ASP A 194 12.73 26.22 30.50
CA ASP A 194 12.87 26.12 31.96
C ASP A 194 13.57 27.33 32.60
N SER A 195 14.32 28.10 31.81
CA SER A 195 15.02 29.32 32.27
C SER A 195 14.10 30.52 32.49
N PHE A 196 12.89 30.54 31.90
CA PHE A 196 11.93 31.64 32.07
C PHE A 196 10.71 31.18 32.88
N THR A 197 10.58 31.65 34.12
CA THR A 197 9.40 31.42 34.97
C THR A 197 8.18 32.24 34.60
N ILE A 198 8.32 33.14 33.62
CA ILE A 198 7.36 34.19 33.32
C ILE A 198 6.26 33.66 32.37
N PHE A 199 5.04 33.61 32.93
CA PHE A 199 3.74 33.39 32.27
C PHE A 199 3.54 32.04 31.55
N LYS A 200 3.41 30.97 32.34
CA LYS A 200 2.78 29.71 31.90
C LYS A 200 1.26 29.86 31.89
N GLN A 201 0.71 30.60 30.94
CA GLN A 201 -0.75 30.61 30.68
C GLN A 201 -1.11 29.57 29.61
N SER A 202 -2.33 29.03 29.66
CA SER A 202 -2.88 28.22 28.56
C SER A 202 -2.92 29.09 27.30
N ALA A 203 -2.17 28.69 26.28
CA ALA A 203 -2.03 29.44 25.04
C ALA A 203 -1.82 28.45 23.89
N GLY A 204 -2.16 28.85 22.67
CA GLY A 204 -2.01 28.05 21.45
C GLY A 204 -3.22 28.19 20.53
N THR A 205 -3.03 27.84 19.27
CA THR A 205 -4.05 28.04 18.23
C THR A 205 -5.07 26.88 18.20
N GLU A 206 -6.36 27.23 18.07
CA GLU A 206 -7.43 26.23 17.92
C GLU A 206 -7.17 25.29 16.74
N GLY A 207 -7.53 24.01 16.89
CA GLY A 207 -7.22 22.95 15.93
C GLY A 207 -5.82 22.33 16.07
N TYR A 208 -4.82 23.08 16.56
CA TYR A 208 -3.44 22.62 16.70
C TYR A 208 -2.99 22.42 18.15
N ILE A 209 -3.56 23.17 19.09
CA ILE A 209 -3.29 23.05 20.53
C ILE A 209 -3.63 21.64 21.05
N SER A 210 -2.76 21.07 21.88
CA SER A 210 -3.02 19.79 22.52
C SER A 210 -4.13 19.89 23.58
N PRO A 211 -4.86 18.80 23.86
CA PRO A 211 -5.91 18.80 24.88
C PRO A 211 -5.40 19.25 26.25
N GLU A 212 -4.26 18.70 26.67
CA GLU A 212 -3.64 19.05 27.95
C GLU A 212 -3.12 20.49 27.98
N GLN A 213 -2.53 21.04 26.91
CA GLN A 213 -2.09 22.44 26.90
C GLN A 213 -3.25 23.43 26.96
N ARG A 214 -4.43 23.03 26.46
CA ARG A 214 -5.65 23.83 26.58
C ARG A 214 -6.14 23.92 28.03
N HIS A 215 -5.98 22.85 28.81
CA HIS A 215 -6.52 22.73 30.17
C HIS A 215 -5.49 22.96 31.29
N LEU A 216 -4.22 22.68 31.02
CA LEU A 216 -3.12 22.66 31.99
C LEU A 216 -1.96 23.49 31.42
N SER A 217 -1.48 24.44 32.19
CA SER A 217 -0.32 25.28 31.84
C SER A 217 1.03 24.57 32.05
N VAL A 218 1.14 23.28 31.72
CA VAL A 218 2.40 22.55 31.85
C VAL A 218 3.17 22.62 30.55
N THR A 219 4.37 23.20 30.61
CA THR A 219 5.33 23.23 29.51
C THR A 219 5.89 21.83 29.30
N ASP A 220 5.51 21.19 28.20
CA ASP A 220 5.91 19.82 27.84
C ASP A 220 6.10 19.73 26.31
N GLU A 221 7.24 19.22 25.86
CA GLU A 221 7.55 19.09 24.43
C GLU A 221 6.57 18.15 23.69
N ARG A 222 5.88 17.26 24.41
CA ARG A 222 4.82 16.40 23.86
C ARG A 222 3.65 17.21 23.33
N ASN A 223 3.46 18.46 23.78
CA ASN A 223 2.48 19.37 23.19
C ASN A 223 2.83 19.70 21.74
N ASP A 224 4.10 20.01 21.46
CA ASP A 224 4.58 20.24 20.10
C ASP A 224 4.51 18.97 19.25
N VAL A 225 4.75 17.78 19.85
CA VAL A 225 4.52 16.49 19.17
C VAL A 225 3.07 16.36 18.70
N TYR A 226 2.10 16.78 19.51
CA TYR A 226 0.69 16.76 19.10
C TYR A 226 0.40 17.72 17.96
N SER A 227 0.81 18.99 18.09
CA SER A 227 0.61 20.02 17.07
C SER A 227 1.28 19.63 15.75
N LEU A 228 2.50 19.10 15.80
CA LEU A 228 3.20 18.54 14.64
C LEU A 228 2.43 17.35 14.05
N GLY A 229 1.83 16.48 14.88
CA GLY A 229 0.95 15.40 14.43
C GLY A 229 -0.24 15.91 13.62
N VAL A 230 -0.86 17.02 14.02
CA VAL A 230 -1.96 17.66 13.28
C VAL A 230 -1.47 18.16 11.93
N ILE A 231 -0.36 18.90 11.91
CA ILE A 231 0.26 19.42 10.67
C ILE A 231 0.58 18.28 9.70
N LEU A 232 1.27 17.23 10.17
CA LEU A 232 1.65 16.09 9.33
C LEU A 232 0.45 15.32 8.78
N ARG A 233 -0.70 15.34 9.49
CA ARG A 233 -1.97 14.76 9.01
C ARG A 233 -2.51 15.57 7.82
N GLU A 234 -2.54 16.89 7.93
CA GLU A 234 -3.02 17.79 6.86
C GLU A 234 -2.14 17.74 5.61
N MET A 235 -0.84 17.51 5.78
CA MET A 235 0.07 17.35 4.65
C MET A 235 -0.21 16.09 3.80
N ARG A 236 -1.05 15.13 4.21
CA ARG A 236 -1.44 13.94 3.41
C ARG A 236 -0.24 13.13 2.86
N LEU A 237 0.71 12.80 3.73
CA LEU A 237 2.01 12.19 3.37
C LEU A 237 1.96 10.73 2.90
N GLY A 238 0.80 10.09 2.99
CA GLY A 238 0.53 8.71 2.57
C GLY A 238 0.74 7.65 3.66
N TRP A 239 0.50 6.40 3.29
CA TRP A 239 0.30 5.29 4.23
C TRP A 239 1.43 5.04 5.25
N PRO A 240 2.74 5.22 4.95
CA PRO A 240 3.79 4.93 5.93
C PRO A 240 3.72 5.85 7.16
N TRP A 241 3.28 7.09 6.95
CA TRP A 241 3.22 8.15 7.95
C TRP A 241 1.99 8.04 8.85
N GLY A 242 0.86 7.56 8.32
CA GLY A 242 -0.42 7.58 9.04
C GLY A 242 -0.42 6.83 10.38
N GLY A 243 0.37 5.76 10.53
CA GLY A 243 0.53 5.05 11.80
C GLY A 243 1.31 5.85 12.84
N VAL A 244 2.34 6.59 12.41
CA VAL A 244 3.16 7.43 13.29
C VAL A 244 2.38 8.67 13.70
N VAL A 245 1.72 9.32 12.73
CA VAL A 245 0.81 10.46 12.98
C VAL A 245 -0.30 10.10 13.97
N ARG A 246 -0.93 8.93 13.81
CA ARG A 246 -1.93 8.45 14.80
C ARG A 246 -1.36 8.27 16.19
N ARG A 247 -0.08 7.93 16.34
CA ARG A 247 0.58 7.82 17.65
C ARG A 247 0.90 9.18 18.25
N MET A 248 1.28 10.17 17.42
CA MET A 248 1.48 11.56 17.84
C MET A 248 0.19 12.23 18.33
N LEU A 249 -0.96 11.81 17.82
CA LEU A 249 -2.28 12.34 18.19
C LEU A 249 -2.95 11.60 19.36
N ARG A 250 -2.25 10.68 20.03
CA ARG A 250 -2.78 9.97 21.20
C ARG A 250 -2.82 10.87 22.45
N PRO A 251 -3.58 10.46 23.49
CA PRO A 251 -3.46 11.05 24.83
C PRO A 251 -2.01 11.05 25.32
N LEU A 252 -1.68 11.98 26.22
CA LEU A 252 -0.32 12.30 26.66
C LEU A 252 0.50 11.05 27.05
N ASP A 253 -0.09 10.12 27.80
CA ASP A 253 0.59 8.90 28.29
C ASP A 253 0.95 7.89 27.20
N SER A 254 0.26 7.93 26.06
CA SER A 254 0.44 7.01 24.94
C SER A 254 1.05 7.67 23.69
N ARG A 255 1.36 8.97 23.78
CA ARG A 255 1.97 9.76 22.72
C ARG A 255 3.46 9.40 22.58
N LEU A 256 4.04 9.73 21.43
CA LEU A 256 5.51 9.77 21.34
C LEU A 256 6.04 10.80 22.35
N ALA A 257 7.10 10.43 23.06
CA ALA A 257 7.71 11.29 24.07
C ALA A 257 8.47 12.44 23.40
N HIS A 258 9.26 12.14 22.38
CA HIS A 258 10.12 13.11 21.72
C HIS A 258 9.81 13.23 20.22
N VAL A 259 10.08 14.40 19.65
CA VAL A 259 10.00 14.60 18.18
C VAL A 259 11.07 13.77 17.45
N SER A 260 12.22 13.53 18.08
CA SER A 260 13.30 12.69 17.55
C SER A 260 12.87 11.24 17.27
N ASP A 261 11.82 10.74 17.95
CA ASP A 261 11.26 9.41 17.72
C ASP A 261 10.48 9.29 16.39
N VAL A 262 10.06 10.41 15.79
CA VAL A 262 9.16 10.40 14.63
C VAL A 262 9.84 9.76 13.41
N VAL A 263 11.04 10.20 13.04
CA VAL A 263 11.76 9.70 11.85
C VAL A 263 12.13 8.21 11.96
N PRO A 264 12.71 7.72 13.08
CA PRO A 264 12.97 6.30 13.28
C PRO A 264 11.71 5.44 13.17
N ASN A 265 10.57 5.88 13.74
CA ASN A 265 9.31 5.14 13.65
C ASN A 265 8.80 5.05 12.20
N ILE A 266 8.93 6.11 11.41
CA ILE A 266 8.58 6.10 9.97
C ILE A 266 9.47 5.10 9.21
N ARG A 267 10.78 5.13 9.44
CA ARG A 267 11.75 4.21 8.80
C ARG A 267 11.45 2.75 9.16
N ARG A 268 11.21 2.46 10.44
CA ARG A 268 10.86 1.12 10.92
C ARG A 268 9.62 0.59 10.21
N ARG A 269 8.57 1.41 10.10
CA ARG A 269 7.31 1.00 9.46
C ARG A 269 7.46 0.75 7.96
N ARG A 270 8.25 1.57 7.26
CA ARG A 270 8.61 1.31 5.85
C ARG A 270 9.34 -0.02 5.71
N ARG A 271 10.38 -0.25 6.53
CA ARG A 271 11.16 -1.50 6.52
C ARG A 271 10.27 -2.72 6.76
N MET A 272 9.38 -2.67 7.76
CA MET A 272 8.46 -3.77 8.06
C MET A 272 7.55 -4.10 6.88
N ALA A 273 7.03 -3.09 6.18
CA ALA A 273 6.21 -3.35 5.00
C ALA A 273 7.01 -3.90 3.83
N THR A 274 8.24 -3.41 3.60
CA THR A 274 9.12 -4.00 2.58
C THR A 274 9.37 -5.48 2.89
N VAL A 275 9.71 -5.81 4.14
CA VAL A 275 9.90 -7.22 4.56
C VAL A 275 8.62 -8.03 4.36
N ALA A 276 7.45 -7.51 4.76
CA ALA A 276 6.19 -8.22 4.59
C ALA A 276 5.86 -8.48 3.11
N VAL A 277 6.05 -7.48 2.24
CA VAL A 277 5.85 -7.63 0.78
C VAL A 277 6.81 -8.66 0.20
N SER A 278 8.09 -8.63 0.59
CA SER A 278 9.09 -9.61 0.16
C SER A 278 8.72 -11.03 0.60
N LEU A 279 8.24 -11.21 1.84
CA LEU A 279 7.77 -12.50 2.33
C LEU A 279 6.54 -13.00 1.55
N CYS A 280 5.55 -12.12 1.30
CA CYS A 280 4.39 -12.49 0.49
C CYS A 280 4.79 -12.92 -0.92
N LEU A 281 5.71 -12.20 -1.57
CA LEU A 281 6.21 -12.56 -2.89
C LEU A 281 6.93 -13.91 -2.88
N ALA A 282 7.76 -14.17 -1.86
CA ALA A 282 8.44 -15.45 -1.70
C ALA A 282 7.44 -16.60 -1.54
N VAL A 283 6.36 -16.43 -0.76
CA VAL A 283 5.29 -17.42 -0.62
C VAL A 283 4.61 -17.68 -1.97
N VAL A 284 4.28 -16.62 -2.73
CA VAL A 284 3.67 -16.78 -4.07
C VAL A 284 4.57 -17.57 -5.01
N VAL A 285 5.88 -17.29 -5.01
CA VAL A 285 6.85 -18.02 -5.84
C VAL A 285 6.96 -19.48 -5.40
N ILE A 286 7.01 -19.76 -4.10
CA ILE A 286 7.10 -21.13 -3.57
C ILE A 286 5.83 -21.92 -3.93
N VAL A 287 4.65 -21.37 -3.65
CA VAL A 287 3.36 -22.03 -3.94
C VAL A 287 3.17 -22.23 -5.45
N GLY A 288 3.49 -21.22 -6.25
CA GLY A 288 3.47 -21.33 -7.71
C GLY A 288 4.44 -22.39 -8.23
N GLY A 289 5.64 -22.46 -7.66
CA GLY A 289 6.64 -23.47 -7.95
C GLY A 289 6.17 -24.88 -7.60
N LEU A 290 5.56 -25.08 -6.44
CA LEU A 290 4.98 -26.37 -6.03
C LEU A 290 3.85 -26.81 -6.97
N PHE A 291 2.98 -25.89 -7.38
CA PHE A 291 1.89 -26.18 -8.32
C PHE A 291 2.41 -26.52 -9.72
N ALA A 292 3.45 -25.83 -10.19
CA ALA A 292 4.10 -26.15 -11.45
C ALA A 292 4.82 -27.49 -11.40
N TRP A 293 5.48 -27.79 -10.27
CA TRP A 293 6.18 -29.06 -10.04
C TRP A 293 5.22 -30.24 -10.11
N ASP A 294 4.06 -30.17 -9.45
CA ASP A 294 3.05 -31.24 -9.51
C ASP A 294 2.61 -31.55 -10.95
N ARG A 295 2.37 -30.50 -11.76
CA ARG A 295 2.01 -30.67 -13.17
C ARG A 295 3.12 -31.27 -14.03
N LEU A 296 4.37 -30.93 -13.76
CA LEU A 296 5.53 -31.44 -14.51
C LEU A 296 5.89 -32.88 -14.09
N ALA A 297 5.80 -33.19 -12.80
CA ALA A 297 6.13 -34.50 -12.26
C ALA A 297 5.04 -35.56 -12.56
N ASN A 298 3.77 -35.13 -12.65
CA ASN A 298 2.62 -36.02 -12.90
C ASN A 298 1.87 -35.62 -14.18
N PRO A 299 2.43 -35.87 -15.39
CA PRO A 299 1.72 -35.59 -16.63
C PRO A 299 0.49 -36.49 -16.72
N ARG A 300 -0.71 -35.89 -16.81
CA ARG A 300 -1.95 -36.65 -17.02
C ARG A 300 -1.95 -37.24 -18.43
N PRO A 301 -2.23 -38.55 -18.62
CA PRO A 301 -2.39 -39.11 -19.95
C PRO A 301 -3.60 -38.46 -20.63
N TYR A 302 -3.39 -37.90 -21.81
CA TYR A 302 -4.39 -37.26 -22.64
C TYR A 302 -4.85 -38.27 -23.69
N TYR A 303 -6.05 -38.84 -23.52
CA TYR A 303 -6.70 -39.65 -24.54
C TYR A 303 -7.82 -38.81 -25.15
N ASP A 304 -7.83 -38.67 -26.47
CA ASP A 304 -8.95 -38.02 -27.17
C ASP A 304 -10.05 -39.05 -27.45
N VAL A 305 -11.31 -38.62 -27.31
CA VAL A 305 -12.47 -39.43 -27.71
C VAL A 305 -12.51 -39.47 -29.24
N VAL A 306 -12.28 -40.65 -29.83
CA VAL A 306 -12.26 -40.82 -31.29
C VAL A 306 -13.65 -41.07 -31.88
N ALA A 307 -14.60 -41.54 -31.07
CA ALA A 307 -16.00 -41.65 -31.46
C ALA A 307 -16.92 -41.47 -30.25
N ARG A 308 -17.98 -40.68 -30.42
CA ARG A 308 -19.05 -40.54 -29.44
C ARG A 308 -20.40 -40.55 -30.15
N PHE A 309 -21.26 -41.47 -29.74
CA PHE A 309 -22.57 -41.65 -30.35
C PHE A 309 -23.59 -42.14 -29.33
N GLN A 310 -24.87 -42.00 -29.66
CA GLN A 310 -25.95 -42.46 -28.82
C GLN A 310 -26.76 -43.50 -29.59
N TYR A 311 -27.04 -44.62 -28.94
CA TYR A 311 -27.96 -45.64 -29.45
C TYR A 311 -28.93 -46.01 -28.33
N SER A 312 -30.24 -45.89 -28.59
CA SER A 312 -31.27 -45.94 -27.56
C SER A 312 -31.00 -44.90 -26.46
N ASN A 313 -31.16 -45.27 -25.18
CA ASN A 313 -30.89 -44.44 -24.02
C ASN A 313 -29.44 -44.57 -23.50
N ILE A 314 -28.48 -44.98 -24.35
CA ILE A 314 -27.09 -45.17 -23.95
C ILE A 314 -26.17 -44.34 -24.85
N ILE A 315 -25.28 -43.60 -24.20
CA ILE A 315 -24.17 -42.89 -24.84
C ILE A 315 -22.95 -43.80 -24.80
N TYR A 316 -22.35 -43.99 -25.97
CA TYR A 316 -21.11 -44.74 -26.16
C TYR A 316 -19.97 -43.78 -26.48
N GLU A 317 -18.84 -43.98 -25.80
CA GLU A 317 -17.60 -43.23 -26.02
C GLU A 317 -16.46 -44.22 -26.27
N SER A 318 -15.78 -44.08 -27.40
CA SER A 318 -14.60 -44.87 -27.78
C SER A 318 -13.36 -43.99 -27.79
N TRP A 319 -12.26 -44.57 -27.30
CA TRP A 319 -10.93 -43.97 -27.26
C TRP A 319 -9.97 -44.66 -28.27
N GLY A 320 -10.51 -45.52 -29.15
CA GLY A 320 -9.77 -46.27 -30.17
C GLY A 320 -9.82 -47.79 -29.96
N GLY A 321 -9.31 -48.55 -30.95
CA GLY A 321 -9.14 -49.99 -30.84
C GLY A 321 -10.41 -50.84 -30.87
N GLY A 322 -11.53 -50.32 -31.41
CA GLY A 322 -12.79 -51.07 -31.56
C GLY A 322 -13.53 -51.35 -30.24
N LYS A 323 -13.21 -50.60 -29.18
CA LYS A 323 -13.80 -50.74 -27.84
C LYS A 323 -14.60 -49.50 -27.49
N ALA A 324 -15.74 -49.68 -26.83
CA ALA A 324 -16.57 -48.57 -26.37
C ALA A 324 -16.91 -48.72 -24.88
N THR A 325 -17.03 -47.57 -24.24
CA THR A 325 -17.58 -47.43 -22.89
C THR A 325 -19.05 -47.03 -22.99
N ALA A 326 -19.89 -47.47 -22.06
CA ALA A 326 -21.32 -47.19 -22.03
C ALA A 326 -21.72 -46.42 -20.77
N ARG A 327 -22.57 -45.40 -20.96
CA ARG A 327 -23.28 -44.70 -19.87
C ARG A 327 -24.68 -44.29 -20.28
N LEU A 328 -25.53 -44.09 -19.30
CA LEU A 328 -26.91 -43.70 -19.53
C LEU A 328 -27.00 -42.28 -20.12
N ALA A 329 -27.86 -42.10 -21.13
CA ALA A 329 -28.13 -40.78 -21.71
C ALA A 329 -29.08 -39.96 -20.83
N ASN A 330 -30.13 -40.60 -20.29
CA ASN A 330 -31.09 -40.02 -19.36
C ASN A 330 -31.74 -41.09 -18.46
N LYS A 331 -32.38 -40.67 -17.35
CA LYS A 331 -32.93 -41.57 -16.32
C LYS A 331 -34.41 -41.92 -16.53
N SER A 332 -34.88 -42.05 -17.77
CA SER A 332 -36.30 -42.35 -18.06
C SER A 332 -36.67 -43.82 -17.86
N ASP A 333 -35.73 -44.72 -18.11
CA ASP A 333 -36.05 -46.13 -18.29
C ASP A 333 -35.89 -46.91 -16.99
N SER A 334 -36.89 -47.75 -16.68
CA SER A 334 -36.81 -48.64 -15.52
C SER A 334 -36.05 -49.93 -15.81
N THR A 335 -35.84 -50.26 -17.09
CA THR A 335 -35.06 -51.41 -17.54
C THR A 335 -34.12 -50.95 -18.64
N VAL A 336 -32.82 -51.15 -18.45
CA VAL A 336 -31.80 -50.71 -19.41
C VAL A 336 -31.03 -51.92 -19.93
N GLU A 337 -30.93 -52.04 -21.25
CA GLU A 337 -30.13 -53.07 -21.90
C GLU A 337 -28.87 -52.47 -22.50
N VAL A 338 -27.71 -52.93 -22.04
CA VAL A 338 -26.40 -52.66 -22.64
C VAL A 338 -26.04 -53.84 -23.55
N PRO A 339 -25.94 -53.64 -24.88
CA PRO A 339 -25.55 -54.70 -25.80
C PRO A 339 -24.05 -55.01 -25.71
N ASP A 340 -23.65 -56.25 -26.02
CA ASP A 340 -22.23 -56.66 -26.04
C ASP A 340 -21.44 -55.93 -27.13
N VAL A 341 -22.12 -55.56 -28.21
CA VAL A 341 -21.55 -54.94 -29.41
C VAL A 341 -22.52 -53.90 -29.97
N VAL A 342 -21.99 -52.78 -30.45
CA VAL A 342 -22.75 -51.74 -31.14
C VAL A 342 -22.09 -51.38 -32.48
N ASN A 343 -22.89 -51.20 -33.52
CA ASN A 343 -22.42 -50.77 -34.84
C ASN A 343 -22.66 -49.26 -35.01
N TYR A 344 -21.59 -48.52 -35.33
CA TYR A 344 -21.65 -47.10 -35.60
C TYR A 344 -20.67 -46.73 -36.71
N ASP A 345 -21.16 -46.02 -37.73
CA ASP A 345 -20.36 -45.51 -38.85
C ASP A 345 -19.55 -46.59 -39.58
N GLY A 346 -20.13 -47.79 -39.74
CA GLY A 346 -19.47 -48.94 -40.38
C GLY A 346 -18.45 -49.67 -39.51
N PHE A 347 -18.23 -49.22 -38.27
CA PHE A 347 -17.37 -49.87 -37.29
C PHE A 347 -18.17 -50.64 -36.25
N ILE A 348 -17.64 -51.80 -35.86
CA ILE A 348 -18.20 -52.64 -34.81
C ILE A 348 -17.41 -52.38 -33.53
N TYR A 349 -18.08 -51.83 -32.51
CA TYR A 349 -17.48 -51.56 -31.21
C TYR A 349 -17.94 -52.61 -30.19
N LYS A 350 -16.99 -53.28 -29.52
CA LYS A 350 -17.28 -54.10 -28.35
C LYS A 350 -17.48 -53.21 -27.14
N VAL A 351 -18.62 -53.35 -26.46
CA VAL A 351 -18.89 -52.64 -25.21
C VAL A 351 -18.14 -53.35 -24.10
N GLU A 352 -16.99 -52.81 -23.73
CA GLU A 352 -16.08 -53.45 -22.77
C GLU A 352 -16.21 -52.85 -21.38
N GLU A 353 -16.78 -51.64 -21.25
CA GLU A 353 -16.82 -50.92 -19.98
C GLU A 353 -18.16 -50.26 -19.72
N ILE A 354 -18.72 -50.48 -18.54
CA ILE A 354 -19.75 -49.63 -17.94
C ILE A 354 -19.01 -48.55 -17.14
N THR A 355 -18.95 -47.33 -17.69
CA THR A 355 -17.99 -46.33 -17.23
C THR A 355 -18.35 -45.68 -15.90
N PHE A 356 -17.50 -44.77 -15.43
CA PHE A 356 -17.65 -44.11 -14.14
C PHE A 356 -19.03 -43.46 -14.00
N ASN A 357 -19.71 -43.80 -12.90
CA ASN A 357 -21.03 -43.26 -12.59
C ASN A 357 -22.10 -43.51 -13.69
N ALA A 358 -21.95 -44.55 -14.52
CA ALA A 358 -22.81 -44.81 -15.68
C ALA A 358 -24.32 -44.72 -15.40
N PHE A 359 -24.78 -45.23 -14.24
CA PHE A 359 -26.18 -45.23 -13.82
C PHE A 359 -26.40 -44.47 -12.50
N ARG A 360 -25.39 -43.74 -12.01
CA ARG A 360 -25.39 -43.24 -10.65
C ARG A 360 -26.60 -42.36 -10.34
N GLY A 361 -27.25 -42.61 -9.21
CA GLY A 361 -28.39 -41.81 -8.76
C GLY A 361 -29.64 -42.04 -9.58
N ASP A 362 -29.72 -43.11 -10.37
CA ASP A 362 -30.93 -43.43 -11.12
C ASP A 362 -31.97 -44.06 -10.18
N GLY A 363 -33.00 -43.28 -9.87
CA GLY A 363 -34.13 -43.71 -9.05
C GLY A 363 -35.17 -44.51 -9.82
N ASN A 364 -35.15 -44.52 -11.15
CA ASN A 364 -36.11 -45.28 -11.95
C ASN A 364 -35.58 -46.66 -12.33
N LEU A 365 -34.25 -46.84 -12.37
CA LEU A 365 -33.60 -48.10 -12.70
C LEU A 365 -34.01 -49.22 -11.74
N ARG A 366 -34.73 -50.21 -12.27
CA ARG A 366 -35.13 -51.44 -11.58
C ARG A 366 -34.32 -52.63 -12.03
N SER A 367 -34.10 -52.75 -13.34
CA SER A 367 -33.28 -53.83 -13.88
C SER A 367 -32.31 -53.36 -14.94
N VAL A 368 -31.17 -54.04 -15.04
CA VAL A 368 -30.16 -53.77 -16.07
C VAL A 368 -29.66 -55.09 -16.66
N ILE A 369 -29.49 -55.11 -17.97
CA ILE A 369 -28.89 -56.22 -18.70
C ILE A 369 -27.52 -55.75 -19.18
N ILE A 370 -26.46 -56.46 -18.80
CA ILE A 370 -25.09 -56.07 -19.14
C ILE A 370 -24.27 -57.23 -19.75
N PRO A 371 -23.27 -56.92 -20.58
CA PRO A 371 -22.35 -57.91 -21.13
C PRO A 371 -21.52 -58.58 -20.03
N GLY A 372 -21.38 -59.90 -20.12
CA GLY A 372 -20.45 -60.67 -19.32
C GLY A 372 -19.01 -60.34 -19.68
N GLY A 373 -18.14 -60.30 -18.66
CA GLY A 373 -16.74 -59.87 -18.80
C GLY A 373 -16.54 -58.38 -19.03
N ALA A 374 -17.59 -57.54 -19.08
CA ALA A 374 -17.43 -56.10 -19.10
C ALA A 374 -16.84 -55.57 -17.78
N HIS A 375 -16.08 -54.50 -17.85
CA HIS A 375 -15.54 -53.79 -16.71
C HIS A 375 -16.59 -52.86 -16.11
N LEU A 376 -16.85 -52.98 -14.81
CA LEU A 376 -17.71 -52.09 -14.06
C LEU A 376 -16.86 -51.07 -13.31
N MET A 377 -16.95 -49.81 -13.71
CA MET A 377 -16.12 -48.75 -13.14
C MET A 377 -16.73 -48.18 -11.85
N LYS A 378 -15.88 -47.47 -11.10
CA LYS A 378 -16.28 -46.83 -9.84
C LYS A 378 -17.55 -45.98 -10.02
N GLY A 379 -18.52 -46.24 -9.15
CA GLY A 379 -19.79 -45.53 -9.12
C GLY A 379 -20.83 -46.00 -10.12
N ALA A 380 -20.56 -47.00 -10.96
CA ALA A 380 -21.46 -47.39 -12.06
C ALA A 380 -22.91 -47.57 -11.63
N PHE A 381 -23.17 -48.19 -10.46
CA PHE A 381 -24.52 -48.44 -9.92
C PHE A 381 -24.74 -47.81 -8.54
N LYS A 382 -23.92 -46.82 -8.15
CA LYS A 382 -24.09 -46.14 -6.86
C LYS A 382 -25.37 -45.31 -6.84
N GLN A 383 -25.99 -45.21 -5.67
CA GLN A 383 -27.19 -44.41 -5.42
C GLN A 383 -28.38 -44.81 -6.31
N CYS A 384 -28.51 -46.09 -6.68
CA CYS A 384 -29.64 -46.62 -7.44
C CYS A 384 -30.61 -47.33 -6.47
N PRO A 385 -31.51 -46.62 -5.77
CA PRO A 385 -32.26 -47.19 -4.65
C PRO A 385 -33.25 -48.28 -5.06
N ASN A 386 -33.70 -48.27 -6.32
CA ASN A 386 -34.74 -49.16 -6.83
C ASN A 386 -34.20 -50.31 -7.69
N LEU A 387 -32.87 -50.46 -7.80
CA LEU A 387 -32.25 -51.55 -8.54
C LEU A 387 -32.53 -52.88 -7.81
N THR A 388 -33.19 -53.80 -8.50
CA THR A 388 -33.58 -55.12 -7.99
C THR A 388 -32.94 -56.26 -8.77
N ASP A 389 -32.69 -56.10 -10.07
CA ASP A 389 -32.24 -57.20 -10.93
C ASP A 389 -31.08 -56.80 -11.85
N ILE A 390 -30.05 -57.63 -11.91
CA ILE A 390 -28.96 -57.50 -12.87
C ILE A 390 -28.87 -58.78 -13.68
N TYR A 391 -29.06 -58.68 -14.99
CA TYR A 391 -28.97 -59.79 -15.93
C TYR A 391 -27.61 -59.74 -16.64
N ILE A 392 -26.85 -60.83 -16.57
CA ILE A 392 -25.52 -60.93 -17.19
C ILE A 392 -25.61 -61.78 -18.46
N ARG A 393 -25.12 -61.23 -19.58
CA ARG A 393 -25.04 -61.95 -20.85
C ARG A 393 -23.73 -62.70 -21.00
N GLY A 394 -23.79 -64.01 -21.22
CA GLY A 394 -22.62 -64.85 -21.43
C GLY A 394 -22.02 -65.40 -20.13
N SER A 395 -21.08 -66.34 -20.27
CA SER A 395 -20.66 -67.20 -19.16
C SER A 395 -19.60 -66.60 -18.22
N GLN A 396 -19.14 -65.38 -18.49
CA GLN A 396 -18.11 -64.69 -17.70
C GLN A 396 -18.74 -63.60 -16.81
N ALA A 397 -18.40 -63.60 -15.53
CA ALA A 397 -18.81 -62.53 -14.64
C ALA A 397 -18.15 -61.20 -15.04
N PRO A 398 -18.83 -60.05 -14.89
CA PRO A 398 -18.21 -58.75 -15.12
C PRO A 398 -17.02 -58.52 -14.17
N VAL A 399 -16.04 -57.72 -14.62
CA VAL A 399 -14.82 -57.42 -13.87
C VAL A 399 -15.00 -56.09 -13.14
N ILE A 400 -14.61 -56.02 -11.86
CA ILE A 400 -14.69 -54.76 -11.11
C ILE A 400 -13.44 -53.92 -11.34
N GLY A 401 -13.61 -52.70 -11.88
CA GLY A 401 -12.50 -51.83 -12.28
C GLY A 401 -11.64 -52.43 -13.40
N ASN A 402 -10.50 -51.80 -13.68
CA ASN A 402 -9.50 -52.32 -14.63
C ASN A 402 -8.07 -52.01 -14.16
N GLN A 403 -7.06 -52.43 -14.92
CA GLN A 403 -5.64 -52.29 -14.54
C GLN A 403 -5.18 -50.83 -14.37
N PHE A 404 -5.84 -49.88 -15.06
CA PHE A 404 -5.51 -48.46 -14.99
C PHE A 404 -6.31 -47.75 -13.90
N TRP A 405 -7.55 -48.20 -13.68
CA TRP A 405 -8.50 -47.67 -12.73
C TRP A 405 -9.04 -48.79 -11.84
N PRO A 406 -8.24 -49.25 -10.86
CA PRO A 406 -8.67 -50.29 -9.94
C PRO A 406 -9.86 -49.81 -9.12
N ALA A 407 -10.84 -50.69 -8.90
CA ALA A 407 -12.02 -50.41 -8.09
C ALA A 407 -12.32 -51.60 -7.17
N ASN A 408 -12.96 -51.33 -6.04
CA ASN A 408 -13.57 -52.36 -5.22
C ASN A 408 -15.06 -52.51 -5.58
N VAL A 409 -15.68 -53.66 -5.29
CA VAL A 409 -17.11 -53.86 -5.51
C VAL A 409 -17.95 -52.88 -4.68
N ASP A 410 -17.45 -52.48 -3.51
CA ASP A 410 -18.04 -51.43 -2.67
C ASP A 410 -17.95 -50.02 -3.28
N ASP A 411 -17.07 -49.80 -4.27
CA ASP A 411 -17.02 -48.55 -5.05
C ASP A 411 -18.08 -48.54 -6.17
N VAL A 412 -18.53 -49.71 -6.63
CA VAL A 412 -19.46 -49.87 -7.76
C VAL A 412 -20.92 -49.91 -7.30
N PHE A 413 -21.20 -50.62 -6.21
CA PHE A 413 -22.56 -50.87 -5.69
C PHE A 413 -22.72 -50.30 -4.28
N ASP A 414 -23.96 -49.97 -3.89
CA ASP A 414 -24.29 -49.61 -2.52
C ASP A 414 -24.35 -50.85 -1.60
N ALA A 415 -24.13 -50.64 -0.30
CA ALA A 415 -24.08 -51.73 0.66
C ALA A 415 -25.40 -52.54 0.73
N ASN A 416 -26.55 -51.90 0.48
CA ASN A 416 -27.84 -52.55 0.43
C ASN A 416 -28.00 -53.45 -0.80
N HIS A 417 -27.40 -53.12 -1.94
CA HIS A 417 -27.53 -53.89 -3.18
C HIS A 417 -27.09 -55.35 -3.01
N PHE A 418 -26.05 -55.59 -2.21
CA PHE A 418 -25.57 -56.95 -1.94
C PHE A 418 -26.62 -57.86 -1.27
N ALA A 419 -27.57 -57.27 -0.54
CA ALA A 419 -28.63 -58.00 0.13
C ALA A 419 -29.94 -58.04 -0.67
N THR A 420 -30.17 -57.08 -1.57
CA THR A 420 -31.48 -56.90 -2.22
C THR A 420 -31.50 -57.21 -3.71
N VAL A 421 -30.36 -57.09 -4.40
CA VAL A 421 -30.28 -57.29 -5.85
C VAL A 421 -30.11 -58.77 -6.17
N VAL A 422 -30.90 -59.24 -7.15
CA VAL A 422 -30.81 -60.58 -7.73
C VAL A 422 -29.93 -60.53 -8.98
N ILE A 423 -28.87 -61.35 -8.99
CA ILE A 423 -28.02 -61.53 -10.17
C ILE A 423 -28.54 -62.72 -10.98
N HIS A 424 -28.94 -62.48 -12.22
CA HIS A 424 -29.37 -63.50 -13.16
C HIS A 424 -28.22 -63.80 -14.12
N ALA A 425 -27.76 -65.04 -14.17
CA ALA A 425 -26.62 -65.44 -15.00
C ALA A 425 -26.84 -66.83 -15.65
N PRO A 426 -26.16 -67.15 -16.76
CA PRO A 426 -26.29 -68.47 -17.41
C PRO A 426 -25.87 -69.64 -16.52
N ARG A 427 -26.54 -70.80 -16.60
CA ARG A 427 -26.26 -71.98 -15.75
C ARG A 427 -24.80 -72.47 -15.77
N ASP A 428 -24.11 -72.34 -16.88
CA ASP A 428 -22.70 -72.73 -17.04
C ASP A 428 -21.70 -71.75 -16.39
N SER A 429 -22.17 -70.59 -15.91
CA SER A 429 -21.34 -69.52 -15.32
C SER A 429 -21.18 -69.60 -13.80
N HIS A 430 -21.82 -70.56 -13.12
CA HIS A 430 -21.91 -70.64 -11.65
C HIS A 430 -20.58 -70.41 -10.93
N LYS A 431 -19.50 -71.06 -11.40
CA LYS A 431 -18.16 -70.95 -10.82
C LYS A 431 -17.60 -69.52 -10.80
N SER A 432 -17.97 -68.69 -11.77
CA SER A 432 -17.49 -67.29 -11.87
C SER A 432 -18.02 -66.38 -10.76
N TYR A 433 -19.08 -66.81 -10.05
CA TYR A 433 -19.75 -66.02 -9.02
C TYR A 433 -19.52 -66.56 -7.58
N GLU A 434 -18.86 -67.72 -7.43
CA GLU A 434 -18.54 -68.30 -6.11
C GLU A 434 -17.41 -67.54 -5.38
N ALA A 435 -16.58 -66.81 -6.12
CA ALA A 435 -15.44 -66.08 -5.59
C ALA A 435 -15.73 -64.58 -5.37
N TYR A 436 -14.88 -63.95 -4.57
CA TYR A 436 -14.85 -62.49 -4.46
C TYR A 436 -14.51 -61.87 -5.83
N PRO A 437 -15.18 -60.78 -6.26
CA PRO A 437 -16.10 -59.93 -5.49
C PRO A 437 -17.59 -60.33 -5.54
N TRP A 438 -17.98 -61.28 -6.38
CA TRP A 438 -19.38 -61.56 -6.68
C TRP A 438 -20.10 -62.34 -5.57
N ASN A 439 -19.38 -63.16 -4.81
CA ASN A 439 -19.90 -63.86 -3.63
C ASN A 439 -20.44 -62.96 -2.50
N ARG A 440 -20.30 -61.63 -2.65
CA ARG A 440 -20.93 -60.62 -1.79
C ARG A 440 -22.45 -60.55 -1.97
N PHE A 441 -22.97 -60.84 -3.16
CA PHE A 441 -24.41 -60.84 -3.42
C PHE A 441 -25.07 -62.10 -2.82
N ARG A 442 -26.28 -61.97 -2.29
CA ARG A 442 -26.99 -63.08 -1.63
C ARG A 442 -27.93 -63.87 -2.54
N HIS A 443 -28.35 -63.28 -3.66
CA HIS A 443 -29.41 -63.82 -4.50
C HIS A 443 -28.91 -64.01 -5.92
N PHE A 444 -28.89 -65.26 -6.37
CA PHE A 444 -28.51 -65.66 -7.72
C PHE A 444 -29.60 -66.53 -8.34
N VAL A 445 -29.90 -66.28 -9.62
CA VAL A 445 -30.76 -67.12 -10.44
C VAL A 445 -29.97 -67.56 -11.67
N PHE A 446 -29.73 -68.86 -11.76
CA PHE A 446 -28.99 -69.45 -12.86
C PHE A 446 -29.96 -70.07 -13.87
N TYR A 447 -30.11 -69.43 -15.03
CA TYR A 447 -31.09 -69.80 -16.06
C TYR A 447 -30.52 -70.72 -17.15
#